data_AF-A0A2S8PK87-F1
#
_entry.id   AF-A0A2S8PK87-F1
#
_cell.length_a   1.000
_cell.length_b   1.000
_cell.length_c   1.000
_cell.angle_alpha   90.00
_cell.angle_beta   90.00
_cell.angle_gamma   90.00
#
_symmetry.space_group_name_H-M   'P 1'
#
loop_
_entity.id
_entity.type
_entity.pdbx_description
1 polymer ?
#
loop_
_entity_poly.entity_id
_entity_poly.type
_entity_poly.pdbx_seq_one_letter_code
_entity_poly.pdbx_strand_id
1 'polypeptide(L)'
;MAGFEGAGYVTGYGTNADANTRFVVSVLDDGMYDVTIRYASGYGAIQIDHDRKPAAGLSVSNTNGQWEEATLRMFLRTGINLVERTPLSRVLRQEPSFR
;
A
#
# COMPACT_ATOMS: atom_id res chain seq x y z
N MET A 1 5.11 19.39 -7.75
CA MET A 1 4.15 18.56 -8.52
C MET A 1 2.76 19.08 -8.23
N ALA A 2 1.97 19.38 -9.27
CA ALA A 2 0.56 19.71 -9.11
C ALA A 2 -0.29 18.42 -9.17
N GLY A 3 -1.55 18.49 -8.73
CA GLY A 3 -2.52 17.40 -8.91
C GLY A 3 -2.60 16.37 -7.77
N PHE A 4 -1.94 16.61 -6.64
CA PHE A 4 -2.26 15.88 -5.40
C PHE A 4 -3.52 16.48 -4.77
N GLU A 5 -4.19 15.69 -3.94
CA GLU A 5 -5.38 16.11 -3.20
C GLU A 5 -5.04 16.43 -1.74
N GLY A 6 -5.83 17.32 -1.13
CA GLY A 6 -5.61 17.75 0.25
C GLY A 6 -4.39 18.65 0.44
N ALA A 7 -3.74 18.53 1.60
CA ALA A 7 -2.65 19.42 1.99
C ALA A 7 -1.27 19.00 1.44
N GLY A 8 -1.15 17.80 0.86
CA GLY A 8 0.14 17.27 0.41
C GLY A 8 0.13 15.78 0.11
N TYR A 9 1.32 15.19 0.01
CA TYR A 9 1.54 13.78 -0.25
C TYR A 9 2.79 13.27 0.47
N VAL A 10 2.86 11.95 0.69
CA VAL A 10 4.00 11.31 1.35
C VAL A 10 5.09 10.97 0.32
N THR A 11 6.35 11.22 0.68
CA THR A 11 7.53 10.90 -0.12
C THR A 11 8.52 10.03 0.66
N GLY A 12 9.66 9.64 0.06
CA GLY A 12 10.73 8.92 0.76
C GLY A 12 10.65 7.38 0.70
N TYR A 13 9.59 6.81 0.12
CA TYR A 13 9.42 5.36 -0.03
C TYR A 13 10.50 4.66 -0.89
N GLY A 14 11.17 5.40 -1.78
CA GLY A 14 12.26 4.85 -2.61
C GLY A 14 13.66 5.01 -1.99
N THR A 15 13.78 5.74 -0.87
CA THR A 15 15.07 6.11 -0.27
C THR A 15 15.23 5.62 1.16
N ASN A 16 14.13 5.42 1.89
CA ASN A 16 14.12 4.91 3.25
C ASN A 16 13.42 3.54 3.30
N ALA A 17 14.15 2.48 3.65
CA ALA A 17 13.61 1.12 3.77
C ALA A 17 12.60 0.98 4.92
N ASP A 18 12.66 1.86 5.92
CA ASP A 18 11.76 1.88 7.08
C ASP A 18 10.60 2.86 6.90
N ALA A 19 10.40 3.41 5.69
CA ALA A 19 9.26 4.28 5.43
C ALA A 19 7.94 3.56 5.74
N ASN A 20 7.04 4.21 6.47
CA ASN A 20 5.73 3.67 6.77
C ASN A 20 4.70 4.79 6.70
N THR A 21 3.54 4.51 6.10
CA THR A 21 2.33 5.32 6.30
C THR A 21 1.21 4.40 6.73
N ARG A 22 0.54 4.79 7.81
CA ARG A 22 -0.59 4.08 8.39
C ARG A 22 -1.86 4.89 8.21
N PHE A 23 -2.86 4.24 7.64
CA PHE A 23 -4.23 4.72 7.58
C PHE A 23 -5.06 3.95 8.61
N VAL A 24 -5.89 4.68 9.36
CA VAL A 24 -6.87 4.10 10.28
C VAL A 24 -8.22 4.19 9.59
N VAL A 25 -8.80 3.04 9.23
CA VAL A 25 -10.05 2.96 8.47
C VAL A 25 -11.12 2.32 9.34
N SER A 26 -12.27 2.99 9.47
CA SER A 26 -13.45 2.43 10.12
C SER A 26 -14.41 1.88 9.07
N VAL A 27 -14.76 0.61 9.19
CA VAL A 27 -15.63 -0.11 8.26
C VAL A 27 -16.90 -0.54 8.98
N LEU A 28 -18.05 -0.44 8.32
CA LEU A 28 -19.36 -0.76 8.93
C LEU A 28 -19.64 -2.27 8.96
N ASP A 29 -19.36 -2.96 7.86
CA ASP A 29 -19.64 -4.38 7.69
C ASP A 29 -18.36 -5.11 7.27
N ASP A 30 -18.16 -6.33 7.75
CA ASP A 30 -17.03 -7.12 7.28
C ASP A 30 -17.23 -7.53 5.81
N GLY A 31 -16.15 -7.50 5.03
CA GLY A 31 -16.25 -7.79 3.61
C GLY A 31 -15.00 -7.53 2.79
N MET A 32 -15.10 -7.84 1.50
CA MET A 32 -14.04 -7.55 0.53
C MET A 32 -14.21 -6.14 -0.03
N TYR A 33 -13.22 -5.29 0.20
CA TYR A 33 -13.18 -3.91 -0.25
C TYR A 33 -12.08 -3.71 -1.29
N ASP A 34 -12.35 -2.83 -2.25
CA ASP A 34 -11.34 -2.31 -3.16
C ASP A 34 -10.62 -1.15 -2.45
N VAL A 35 -9.34 -1.36 -2.16
CA VAL A 35 -8.46 -0.35 -1.58
C VAL A 35 -7.63 0.25 -2.70
N THR A 36 -7.92 1.51 -3.02
CA THR A 36 -7.24 2.27 -4.07
C THR A 36 -6.15 3.15 -3.47
N ILE A 37 -4.95 3.06 -4.04
CA ILE A 37 -3.81 3.91 -3.71
C ILE A 37 -3.52 4.79 -4.92
N ARG A 38 -3.54 6.11 -4.70
CA ARG A 38 -3.10 7.08 -5.70
C ARG A 38 -1.62 7.42 -5.49
N TYR A 39 -0.81 7.31 -6.53
CA TYR A 39 0.64 7.39 -6.44
C TYR A 39 1.26 8.07 -7.66
N ALA A 40 2.45 8.62 -7.47
CA ALA A 40 3.40 8.97 -8.52
C ALA A 40 4.74 8.32 -8.15
N SER A 41 5.28 7.50 -9.05
CA SER A 41 6.49 6.70 -8.81
C SER A 41 7.39 6.61 -10.04
N GLY A 42 8.68 6.39 -9.80
CA GLY A 42 9.68 6.05 -10.81
C GLY A 42 9.63 4.58 -11.20
N TYR A 43 9.71 3.65 -10.25
CA TYR A 43 9.38 2.21 -10.37
C TYR A 43 9.46 1.66 -8.93
N GLY A 44 8.78 0.56 -8.63
CA GLY A 44 9.01 -0.11 -7.36
C GLY A 44 7.92 -1.10 -6.99
N ALA A 45 7.95 -1.51 -5.74
CA ALA A 45 6.92 -2.35 -5.18
C ALA A 45 6.63 -1.90 -3.75
N ILE A 46 5.37 -2.00 -3.37
CA ILE A 46 4.83 -1.56 -2.09
C ILE A 46 4.26 -2.79 -1.39
N GLN A 47 4.55 -2.93 -0.11
CA GLN A 47 3.88 -3.90 0.75
C GLN A 47 2.70 -3.21 1.43
N ILE A 48 1.55 -3.88 1.41
CA ILE A 48 0.35 -3.48 2.10
C ILE A 48 0.12 -4.45 3.25
N ASP A 49 0.05 -3.91 4.46
CA ASP A 49 -0.23 -4.65 5.67
C ASP A 49 -1.64 -4.34 6.17
N HIS A 50 -2.33 -5.37 6.65
CA HIS A 50 -3.60 -5.29 7.36
C HIS A 50 -3.36 -5.64 8.82
N ASP A 51 -3.55 -4.67 9.71
CA ASP A 51 -3.30 -4.82 11.15
C ASP A 51 -1.91 -5.37 11.47
N ARG A 52 -0.89 -4.75 10.86
CA ARG A 52 0.53 -5.09 11.02
C ARG A 52 0.89 -6.49 10.52
N LYS A 53 0.06 -7.10 9.68
CA LYS A 53 0.34 -8.36 9.00
C LYS A 53 0.40 -8.15 7.49
N PRO A 54 1.42 -8.71 6.81
CA PRO A 54 1.48 -8.73 5.35
C PRO A 54 0.17 -9.21 4.73
N ALA A 55 -0.45 -8.37 3.90
CA ALA A 55 -1.70 -8.70 3.21
C ALA A 55 -1.52 -8.81 1.71
N ALA A 56 -0.80 -7.87 1.08
CA ALA A 56 -0.57 -7.88 -0.36
C ALA A 56 0.71 -7.14 -0.75
N GLY A 57 1.36 -7.62 -1.81
CA GLY A 57 2.40 -6.87 -2.52
C GLY A 57 1.80 -6.22 -3.77
N LEU A 58 2.15 -4.96 -4.01
CA LEU A 58 1.69 -4.19 -5.16
C LEU A 58 2.89 -3.63 -5.93
N SER A 59 3.05 -4.09 -7.17
CA SER A 59 4.01 -3.48 -8.09
C SER A 59 3.48 -2.13 -8.57
N VAL A 60 4.33 -1.11 -8.54
CA VAL A 60 4.02 0.22 -9.08
C VAL A 60 4.89 0.52 -10.29
N SER A 61 4.26 0.93 -11.37
CA SER A 61 4.92 1.30 -12.62
C SER A 61 5.59 2.67 -12.52
N ASN A 62 6.45 2.97 -13.49
CA ASN A 62 6.87 4.34 -13.72
C ASN A 62 5.70 5.15 -14.24
N THR A 63 5.38 6.20 -13.50
CA THR A 63 4.33 7.16 -13.82
C THR A 63 4.88 8.40 -14.54
N ASN A 64 6.21 8.52 -14.68
CA ASN A 64 6.89 9.73 -15.13
C ASN A 64 6.44 10.99 -14.37
N GLY A 65 6.14 10.83 -13.09
CA GLY A 65 5.67 11.90 -12.21
C GLY A 65 4.19 12.26 -12.35
N GLN A 66 3.41 11.51 -13.13
CA GLN A 66 1.95 11.64 -13.19
C GLN A 66 1.30 10.89 -12.04
N TRP A 67 0.10 11.32 -11.65
CA TRP A 67 -0.70 10.62 -10.66
C TRP A 67 -1.45 9.48 -11.33
N GLU A 68 -1.25 8.27 -10.81
CA GLU A 68 -1.92 7.04 -11.23
C GLU A 68 -2.60 6.38 -10.02
N GLU A 69 -3.49 5.44 -10.29
CA GLU A 69 -4.15 4.65 -9.27
C GLU A 69 -3.77 3.17 -9.39
N ALA A 70 -3.72 2.51 -8.25
CA ALA A 70 -3.63 1.07 -8.16
C ALA A 70 -4.61 0.56 -7.13
N THR A 71 -5.40 -0.45 -7.51
CA THR A 71 -6.45 -1.02 -6.68
C THR A 71 -6.10 -2.44 -6.32
N LEU A 72 -6.24 -2.77 -5.04
CA LEU A 72 -6.16 -4.13 -4.54
C LEU A 72 -7.45 -4.47 -3.82
N ARG A 73 -7.87 -5.73 -3.92
CA ARG A 73 -9.05 -6.21 -3.21
C ARG A 73 -8.63 -6.96 -1.96
N MET A 74 -9.07 -6.52 -0.79
CA MET A 74 -8.72 -7.13 0.49
C MET A 74 -9.92 -7.21 1.43
N PHE A 75 -9.86 -8.15 2.38
CA PHE A 75 -10.87 -8.26 3.42
C PHE A 75 -10.64 -7.20 4.48
N LEU A 76 -11.66 -6.43 4.85
CA LEU A 76 -11.65 -5.54 6.01
C LEU A 76 -12.72 -6.00 7.00
N ARG A 77 -12.43 -5.87 8.30
CA ARG A 77 -13.37 -6.25 9.37
C ARG A 77 -14.26 -5.07 9.72
N THR A 78 -15.48 -5.31 10.21
CA THR A 78 -16.24 -4.27 10.92
C THR A 78 -15.39 -3.62 12.01
N GLY A 79 -15.49 -2.30 12.14
CA GLY A 79 -14.73 -1.49 13.08
C GLY A 79 -13.41 -1.00 12.50
N ILE A 80 -12.43 -0.83 13.38
CA ILE A 80 -11.15 -0.20 13.07
C ILE A 80 -10.20 -1.21 12.41
N ASN A 81 -9.63 -0.82 11.27
CA ASN A 81 -8.60 -1.54 10.55
C ASN A 81 -7.39 -0.60 10.38
N LEU A 82 -6.19 -1.13 10.62
CA LEU A 82 -4.95 -0.45 10.23
C LEU A 82 -4.56 -0.93 8.84
N VAL A 83 -4.50 -0.01 7.89
CA VAL A 83 -3.97 -0.27 6.54
C VAL A 83 -2.65 0.46 6.44
N GLU A 84 -1.57 -0.29 6.26
CA GLU A 84 -0.23 0.26 6.29
C GLU A 84 0.48 0.03 4.97
N ARG A 85 1.28 1.02 4.60
CA ARG A 85 2.13 1.00 3.43
C ARG A 85 3.59 0.99 3.87
N THR A 86 4.36 0.02 3.40
CA THR A 86 5.82 -0.05 3.61
C THR A 86 6.53 -0.32 2.27
N PRO A 87 7.79 0.10 2.08
CA PRO A 87 8.60 -0.38 0.97
C PRO A 87 8.68 -1.91 1.01
N LEU A 88 8.53 -2.56 -0.14
CA LEU A 88 8.97 -3.95 -0.24
C LEU A 88 10.49 -3.95 -0.10
N SER A 89 10.98 -4.26 1.10
CA SER A 89 12.37 -4.71 1.24
C SER A 89 12.56 -5.88 0.27
N ARG A 90 13.68 -5.91 -0.46
CA ARG A 90 13.99 -7.00 -1.39
C ARG A 90 14.19 -8.28 -0.59
N VAL A 91 13.10 -8.96 -0.21
CA VAL A 91 13.15 -10.24 0.50
C VAL A 91 13.69 -11.28 -0.48
N LEU A 92 14.95 -11.66 -0.29
CA LEU A 92 15.50 -12.89 -0.88
C LEU A 92 14.78 -14.08 -0.24
N ARG A 93 13.88 -14.70 -1.01
CA ARG A 93 13.20 -15.99 -0.79
C ARG A 93 12.30 -16.13 0.45
N GLN A 94 11.06 -16.51 0.20
CA GLN A 94 10.37 -17.58 0.95
C GLN A 94 9.28 -18.21 0.08
N GLU A 95 9.36 -19.53 -0.13
CA GLU A 95 8.28 -20.35 -0.69
C GLU A 95 7.45 -20.92 0.47
N PRO A 96 6.10 -20.84 0.44
CA PRO A 96 5.27 -21.70 1.26
C PRO A 96 5.14 -23.07 0.57
N SER A 97 5.74 -24.10 1.17
CA SER A 97 5.38 -25.50 0.90
C SER A 97 4.03 -25.78 1.54
N PHE A 98 3.05 -26.15 0.71
CA PHE A 98 1.85 -26.85 1.17
C PHE A 98 2.11 -28.35 0.99
N ARG A 99 1.97 -29.12 2.08
CA ARG A 99 1.83 -30.58 2.02
C ARG A 99 0.38 -30.93 1.71
#